data_AF-A0A239DBK0-F1
#
_entry.id   AF-A0A239DBK0-F1
#
_cell.length_a   1.000
_cell.length_b   1.000
_cell.length_c   1.000
_cell.angle_alpha   90.00
_cell.angle_beta   90.00
_cell.angle_gamma   90.00
#
_symmetry.space_group_name_H-M   'P 1'
#
loop_
_entity.id
_entity.type
_entity.pdbx_description
1 polymer ?
#
loop_
_entity_poly.entity_id
_entity_poly.type
_entity_poly.pdbx_seq_one_letter_code
_entity_poly.pdbx_strand_id
1 'polypeptide(L)'
;MNSSSIKPLAICGLLVLGLLVPVPSQAGDAATTRPIPQNSKTESWLAIQREGRAASTKLQTATPAERELAYQRWLDSYSHPIPEFYEQEQGGKMSTGGSN
;
A
#
# COMPACT_ATOMS: atom_id res chain seq x y z
N MET A 1 -19.49 51.68 -19.93
CA MET A 1 -18.90 50.74 -18.96
C MET A 1 -18.77 49.36 -19.58
N ASN A 2 -17.66 48.70 -19.26
CA ASN A 2 -17.37 47.25 -19.24
C ASN A 2 -17.80 46.34 -20.42
N SER A 3 -16.97 46.33 -21.47
CA SER A 3 -16.76 45.15 -22.32
C SER A 3 -16.07 44.03 -21.51
N SER A 4 -16.81 43.01 -21.09
CA SER A 4 -16.27 41.84 -20.38
C SER A 4 -15.76 40.80 -21.39
N SER A 5 -14.45 40.86 -21.67
CA SER A 5 -13.70 39.87 -22.45
C SER A 5 -13.60 38.56 -21.65
N ILE A 6 -14.38 37.55 -22.02
CA ILE A 6 -14.32 36.20 -21.43
C ILE A 6 -13.04 35.53 -21.93
N LYS A 7 -12.09 35.30 -21.03
CA LYS A 7 -10.76 34.73 -21.34
C LYS A 7 -10.93 33.25 -21.74
N PRO A 8 -10.35 32.77 -22.86
CA PRO A 8 -10.47 31.38 -23.31
C PRO A 8 -9.86 30.37 -22.32
N LEU A 9 -8.98 30.82 -21.41
CA LEU A 9 -8.41 30.02 -20.33
C LEU A 9 -9.47 29.56 -19.29
N ALA A 10 -10.57 30.30 -19.12
CA ALA A 10 -11.63 29.94 -18.20
C ALA A 10 -12.53 28.80 -18.75
N ILE A 11 -12.61 28.67 -20.09
CA ILE A 11 -13.41 27.64 -20.76
C ILE A 11 -12.70 26.28 -20.69
N CYS A 12 -11.36 26.25 -20.80
CA CYS A 12 -10.58 25.03 -20.58
C CYS A 12 -10.62 24.54 -19.12
N GLY A 13 -10.61 25.44 -18.14
CA GLY A 13 -10.73 25.06 -16.72
C GLY A 13 -12.05 24.37 -16.39
N LEU A 14 -13.14 24.77 -17.07
CA LEU A 14 -14.47 24.20 -16.87
C LEU A 14 -14.66 22.86 -17.62
N LEU A 15 -13.97 22.68 -18.76
CA LEU A 15 -13.93 21.40 -19.48
C LEU A 15 -13.13 20.31 -18.76
N VAL A 16 -12.05 20.67 -18.05
CA VAL A 16 -11.26 19.70 -17.26
C VAL A 16 -11.97 19.31 -15.95
N LEU A 17 -12.78 20.19 -15.37
CA LEU A 17 -13.57 19.88 -14.17
C LEU A 17 -14.82 19.02 -14.46
N GLY A 18 -15.32 19.02 -15.70
CA GLY A 18 -16.45 18.17 -16.14
C GLY A 18 -16.07 16.72 -16.46
N LEU A 19 -14.78 16.40 -16.59
CA LEU A 19 -14.29 15.05 -16.92
C LEU A 19 -14.02 14.18 -15.67
N LEU A 20 -14.43 14.64 -14.48
CA LEU A 20 -14.40 13.88 -13.23
C LEU A 20 -15.82 13.51 -12.78
N VAL A 21 -16.68 13.14 -13.73
CA VAL A 21 -17.93 12.45 -13.40
C VAL A 21 -17.60 10.96 -13.31
N PRO A 22 -17.68 10.32 -12.13
CA PRO A 22 -17.54 8.88 -12.05
C PRO A 22 -18.66 8.25 -12.87
N VAL A 23 -18.30 7.53 -13.92
CA VAL A 23 -19.23 6.66 -14.65
C VAL A 23 -19.79 5.65 -13.63
N PRO A 24 -21.11 5.57 -13.42
CA PRO A 24 -21.67 4.45 -12.68
C PRO A 24 -21.49 3.19 -13.53
N SER A 25 -20.38 2.50 -13.34
CA SER A 25 -20.18 1.13 -13.82
C SER A 25 -21.15 0.24 -13.06
N GLN A 26 -22.36 0.07 -13.59
CA GLN A 26 -23.28 -0.95 -13.13
C GLN A 26 -22.70 -2.30 -13.59
N ALA A 27 -21.89 -2.92 -12.74
CA ALA A 27 -21.54 -4.32 -12.86
C ALA A 27 -22.83 -5.13 -12.67
N GLY A 28 -23.49 -5.48 -13.78
CA GLY A 28 -24.59 -6.42 -13.81
C GLY A 28 -24.07 -7.83 -13.53
N ASP A 29 -23.64 -8.07 -12.30
CA ASP A 29 -23.33 -9.40 -11.85
C ASP A 29 -24.67 -10.11 -11.66
N ALA A 30 -25.09 -10.87 -12.67
CA ALA A 30 -25.89 -12.06 -12.44
C ALA A 30 -25.05 -13.07 -11.64
N ALA A 31 -24.65 -12.69 -10.43
CA ALA A 31 -24.15 -13.61 -9.46
C ALA A 31 -25.34 -14.49 -9.10
N THR A 32 -25.32 -15.74 -9.56
CA THR A 32 -26.01 -16.83 -8.88
C THR A 32 -25.86 -16.59 -7.39
N THR A 33 -26.97 -16.22 -6.73
CA THR A 33 -27.06 -16.03 -5.28
C THR A 33 -26.77 -17.38 -4.63
N ARG A 34 -25.49 -17.74 -4.56
CA ARG A 34 -25.04 -18.72 -3.58
C ARG A 34 -25.33 -18.07 -2.23
N PRO A 35 -26.12 -18.70 -1.35
CA PRO A 35 -26.40 -18.13 -0.06
C PRO A 35 -25.06 -17.89 0.63
N ILE A 36 -24.71 -16.61 0.79
CA ILE A 36 -23.54 -16.21 1.55
C ILE A 36 -23.82 -16.69 2.97
N PRO A 37 -22.98 -17.59 3.52
CA PRO A 37 -23.17 -17.98 4.90
C PRO A 37 -23.11 -16.72 5.75
N GLN A 38 -24.17 -16.46 6.52
CA GLN A 38 -24.33 -15.29 7.40
C GLN A 38 -23.13 -15.06 8.34
N ASN A 39 -22.26 -16.07 8.48
CA ASN A 39 -21.05 -16.06 9.27
C ASN A 39 -19.83 -16.42 8.40
N SER A 40 -19.69 -15.79 7.23
CA SER A 40 -18.53 -16.02 6.39
C SER A 40 -17.27 -15.54 7.13
N LYS A 41 -16.24 -16.40 7.22
CA LYS A 41 -14.95 -16.00 7.84
C LYS A 41 -14.42 -14.73 7.16
N THR A 42 -14.63 -14.60 5.86
CA THR A 42 -14.28 -13.42 5.07
C THR A 42 -14.89 -12.12 5.61
N GLU A 43 -16.18 -12.09 5.91
CA GLU A 43 -16.82 -10.90 6.50
C GLU A 43 -16.22 -10.56 7.86
N SER A 44 -15.91 -11.56 8.68
CA SER A 44 -15.28 -11.33 9.98
C SER A 44 -13.88 -10.71 9.84
N TRP A 45 -13.08 -11.15 8.86
CA TRP A 45 -11.77 -10.58 8.57
C TRP A 45 -11.86 -9.17 7.98
N LEU A 46 -12.84 -8.91 7.11
CA LEU A 46 -13.10 -7.58 6.56
C LEU A 46 -13.55 -6.61 7.65
N ALA A 47 -14.37 -7.06 8.61
CA ALA A 47 -14.79 -6.26 9.74
C ALA A 47 -13.59 -5.87 10.62
N ILE A 48 -12.66 -6.80 10.91
CA ILE A 48 -11.44 -6.51 11.68
C ILE A 48 -10.58 -5.43 11.01
N GLN A 49 -10.44 -5.48 9.68
CA GLN A 49 -9.70 -4.47 8.91
C GLN A 49 -10.42 -3.12 8.92
N ARG A 50 -11.72 -3.10 8.62
CA ARG A 50 -12.56 -1.88 8.62
C ARG A 50 -12.52 -1.17 9.97
N GLU A 51 -12.62 -1.93 11.05
CA GLU A 51 -12.68 -1.40 12.42
C GLU A 51 -11.28 -1.11 12.98
N GLY A 52 -10.22 -1.47 12.27
CA GLY A 52 -8.84 -1.31 12.76
C GLY A 52 -8.55 -2.11 14.04
N ARG A 53 -9.35 -3.14 14.35
CA ARG A 53 -9.22 -3.90 15.62
C ARG A 53 -7.89 -4.66 15.76
N ALA A 54 -7.19 -4.89 14.65
CA ALA A 54 -5.87 -5.50 14.63
C ALA A 54 -4.72 -4.48 14.67
N ALA A 55 -5.01 -3.17 14.73
CA ALA A 55 -3.97 -2.16 14.86
C ALA A 55 -3.24 -2.31 16.21
N SER A 56 -1.91 -2.25 16.18
CA SER A 56 -1.10 -2.29 17.40
C SER A 56 -1.40 -1.08 18.28
N THR A 57 -1.66 -1.33 19.57
CA THR A 57 -1.76 -0.28 20.59
C THR A 57 -0.40 0.26 21.04
N LYS A 58 0.68 -0.46 20.71
CA LYS A 58 2.05 -0.03 21.05
C LYS A 58 2.52 1.01 20.04
N LEU A 59 2.77 2.21 20.53
CA LEU A 59 3.35 3.29 19.76
C LEU A 59 4.82 2.97 19.47
N GLN A 60 5.16 2.74 18.21
CA GLN A 60 6.55 2.60 17.77
C GLN A 60 7.12 4.00 17.60
N THR A 61 7.66 4.57 18.69
CA THR A 61 8.36 5.85 18.65
C THR A 61 9.86 5.60 18.54
N ALA A 62 10.48 6.21 17.54
CA ALA A 62 11.93 6.34 17.47
C ALA A 62 12.31 7.75 17.93
N THR A 63 13.38 7.86 18.70
CA THR A 63 13.97 9.17 19.01
C THR A 63 14.50 9.80 17.72
N PRO A 64 14.66 11.14 17.67
CA PRO A 64 15.26 11.80 16.50
C PRO A 64 16.63 11.23 16.12
N ALA A 65 17.45 10.85 17.11
CA ALA A 65 18.76 10.25 16.89
C ALA A 65 18.67 8.85 16.25
N GLU A 66 17.77 7.99 16.73
CA GLU A 66 17.55 6.66 16.15
C GLU A 66 17.00 6.76 14.72
N ARG A 67 16.13 7.74 14.45
CA ARG A 67 15.61 7.98 13.10
C ARG A 67 16.73 8.37 12.14
N GLU A 68 17.65 9.24 12.59
CA GLU A 68 18.81 9.64 11.79
C GLU A 68 19.75 8.46 11.55
N LEU A 69 20.04 7.64 12.57
CA LEU A 69 20.87 6.44 12.40
C LEU A 69 20.23 5.42 11.44
N ALA A 70 18.91 5.23 11.50
CA ALA A 70 18.20 4.37 10.56
C ALA A 70 18.29 4.91 9.13
N TYR A 71 18.22 6.24 8.96
CA TYR A 71 18.38 6.90 7.67
C TYR A 71 19.80 6.73 7.13
N GLN A 72 20.83 6.93 7.96
CA GLN A 72 22.22 6.69 7.57
C GLN A 72 22.44 5.23 7.15
N ARG A 73 21.96 4.25 7.92
CA ARG A 73 22.04 2.83 7.54
C ARG A 73 21.36 2.54 6.20
N TRP A 74 20.23 3.20 5.94
CA TRP A 74 19.54 3.07 4.66
C TRP A 74 20.38 3.66 3.51
N LEU A 75 20.99 4.82 3.69
CA LEU A 75 21.92 5.39 2.73
C LEU A 75 23.13 4.47 2.48
N ASP A 76 23.74 3.96 3.56
CA ASP A 76 24.87 3.04 3.50
C ASP A 76 24.53 1.75 2.74
N SER A 77 23.27 1.30 2.77
CA SER A 77 22.85 0.09 2.05
C SER A 77 23.04 0.20 0.53
N TYR A 78 23.00 1.40 -0.04
CA TYR A 78 23.26 1.63 -1.47
C TYR A 78 24.75 1.60 -1.84
N SER A 79 25.62 1.76 -0.84
CA SER A 79 27.08 1.76 -1.05
C SER A 79 27.66 0.35 -1.16
N HIS A 80 26.88 -0.69 -0.84
CA HIS A 80 27.34 -2.08 -0.87
C HIS A 80 27.06 -2.69 -2.25
N PRO A 81 28.10 -3.03 -3.03
CA PRO A 81 27.90 -3.69 -4.32
C PRO A 81 27.28 -5.08 -4.12
N ILE A 82 26.47 -5.50 -5.09
CA ILE A 82 25.98 -6.88 -5.14
C ILE A 82 27.19 -7.79 -5.42
N PRO A 83 27.47 -8.80 -4.58
CA PRO A 83 28.53 -9.75 -4.87
C PRO A 83 28.24 -10.52 -6.17
N GLU A 84 29.25 -10.69 -7.02
CA GLU A 84 29.15 -11.50 -8.25
C GLU A 84 28.84 -12.98 -7.94
N PHE A 85 29.31 -13.45 -6.78
CA PHE A 85 29.09 -14.81 -6.31
C PHE A 85 28.70 -14.79 -4.84
N TYR A 86 27.69 -15.58 -4.49
CA TYR A 86 27.35 -15.90 -3.10
C TYR A 86 28.02 -17.23 -2.76
N GLU A 87 29.00 -17.22 -1.86
CA GLU A 87 29.59 -18.48 -1.39
C GLU A 87 28.52 -19.25 -0.60
N GLN A 88 28.40 -20.54 -0.92
CA GLN A 88 27.41 -21.42 -0.28
C GLN A 88 27.61 -21.55 1.24
N GLU A 89 28.81 -21.23 1.75
CA GLU A 89 29.11 -21.25 3.19
C GLU A 89 28.72 -19.97 3.93
N GLN A 90 28.41 -18.88 3.22
CA GLN A 90 27.98 -17.62 3.85
C GLN A 90 26.48 -17.60 4.18
N GLY A 91 25.68 -18.48 3.54
CA GLY A 91 24.32 -18.78 3.96
C GLY A 91 24.35 -19.64 5.21
N GLY A 92 23.74 -19.17 6.31
CA GLY A 92 23.82 -19.80 7.63
C GLY A 92 23.77 -21.34 7.61
N LYS A 93 24.76 -21.97 8.26
CA LYS A 93 24.93 -23.42 8.31
C LYS A 93 23.70 -24.09 8.92
N MET A 94 22.89 -24.75 8.07
CA MET A 94 21.78 -25.56 8.53
C MET A 94 22.34 -26.89 9.07
N SER A 95 22.38 -27.03 10.40
CA SER A 95 22.75 -28.30 11.03
C SER A 95 21.58 -29.27 10.90
N THR A 96 21.55 -30.05 9.82
CA THR A 96 20.63 -31.19 9.70
C THR A 96 21.08 -32.27 10.68
N GLY A 97 20.51 -32.24 11.89
CA GLY A 97 20.68 -33.29 12.89
C GLY A 97 19.93 -34.56 12.49
N GLY A 98 20.56 -35.39 11.67
CA GLY A 98 20.13 -36.75 11.37
C GLY A 98 21.13 -37.74 11.96
N SER A 99 20.94 -38.13 13.22
CA SER A 99 21.59 -39.31 13.78
C SER A 99 20.72 -40.53 13.47
N ASN A 100 21.34 -41.55 12.89
CA ASN A 100 20.79 -42.89 12.72
C ASN A 100 21.36 -43.80 13.83
#